data_AF-A0A920L0P8-F1
#
_entry.id   AF-A0A920L0P8-F1
#
_cell.length_a   1.000
_cell.length_b   1.000
_cell.length_c   1.000
_cell.angle_alpha   90.00
_cell.angle_beta   90.00
_cell.angle_gamma   90.00
#
_symmetry.space_group_name_H-M   'P 1'
#
loop_
_entity.id
_entity.type
_entity.pdbx_description
1 polymer ?
#
loop_
_entity_poly.entity_id
_entity_poly.type
_entity_poly.pdbx_seq_one_letter_code
_entity_poly.pdbx_strand_id
1 'polypeptide(L)'
;MPSFSTTLEQAIHKALSHANERAHEFATLEHLLLALLDEPDAQQVMRACDVDISQLKQSLTEYVEDELSTLVTDVEGSEAVPTAAFQRVIQRAAIHVQSSGRTEVTGANVLVAMFAERESNAAYFLQDQNMTRYDAVNFIAHGVAKNADYDEARSISGSEPNEDNLEKTSDGSDEGKKESALENIAWILIRKLKPVISIL
;
A
#
# COMPACT_ATOMS: atom_id res chain seq x y z
N MET A 1 8.80 -2.70 14.74
CA MET A 1 7.63 -2.44 13.88
C MET A 1 8.10 -2.71 12.46
N PRO A 2 7.35 -3.45 11.62
CA PRO A 2 7.80 -3.73 10.26
C PRO A 2 8.00 -2.42 9.49
N SER A 3 9.01 -2.38 8.62
CA SER A 3 9.28 -1.26 7.71
C SER A 3 8.44 -1.40 6.44
N PHE A 4 8.19 -0.28 5.77
CA PHE A 4 7.65 -0.32 4.42
C PHE A 4 8.78 -0.54 3.43
N SER A 5 8.52 -1.31 2.38
CA SER A 5 9.42 -1.38 1.23
C SER A 5 9.55 0.00 0.59
N THR A 6 10.71 0.27 0.00
CA THR A 6 10.98 1.57 -0.66
C THR A 6 9.99 1.88 -1.76
N THR A 7 9.54 0.87 -2.52
CA THR A 7 8.53 0.99 -3.57
C THR A 7 7.15 1.31 -3.02
N LEU A 8 6.77 0.72 -1.87
CA LEU A 8 5.52 1.05 -1.20
C LEU A 8 5.52 2.48 -0.65
N GLU A 9 6.62 2.93 -0.03
CA GLU A 9 6.74 4.33 0.44
C GLU A 9 6.58 5.32 -0.71
N GLN A 10 7.21 5.02 -1.86
CA GLN A 10 7.05 5.80 -3.09
C GLN A 10 5.59 5.80 -3.57
N ALA A 11 4.89 4.66 -3.53
CA ALA A 11 3.48 4.58 -3.90
C ALA A 11 2.58 5.41 -2.97
N ILE A 12 2.83 5.39 -1.65
CA ILE A 12 2.08 6.21 -0.68
C ILE A 12 2.29 7.70 -0.95
N HIS A 13 3.53 8.13 -1.19
CA HIS A 13 3.82 9.53 -1.53
C HIS A 13 3.20 9.93 -2.86
N LYS A 14 3.22 9.04 -3.85
CA LYS A 14 2.58 9.27 -5.15
C LYS A 14 1.07 9.41 -5.04
N ALA A 15 0.42 8.63 -4.17
CA ALA A 15 -1.01 8.78 -3.89
C ALA A 15 -1.34 10.16 -3.30
N LEU A 16 -0.50 10.68 -2.40
CA LEU A 16 -0.63 12.04 -1.88
C LEU A 16 -0.36 13.10 -2.95
N SER A 17 0.64 12.88 -3.81
CA SER A 17 0.92 13.76 -4.95
C SER A 17 -0.29 13.86 -5.87
N HIS A 18 -0.94 12.73 -6.19
CA HIS A 18 -2.14 12.72 -7.05
C HIS A 18 -3.30 13.53 -6.47
N ALA A 19 -3.47 13.51 -5.15
CA ALA A 19 -4.46 14.35 -4.46
C ALA A 19 -4.05 15.83 -4.51
N ASN A 20 -2.78 16.14 -4.22
CA ASN A 20 -2.25 17.50 -4.24
C ASN A 20 -2.29 18.16 -5.63
N GLU A 21 -1.94 17.42 -6.68
CA GLU A 21 -1.99 17.88 -8.08
C GLU A 21 -3.39 18.31 -8.52
N ARG A 22 -4.43 17.75 -7.88
CA ARG A 22 -5.85 18.07 -8.11
C ARG A 22 -6.42 19.00 -7.05
N ALA A 23 -5.58 19.52 -6.15
CA ALA A 23 -5.97 20.32 -5.01
C ALA A 23 -7.06 19.67 -4.14
N HIS A 24 -7.04 18.34 -4.01
CA HIS A 24 -7.96 17.62 -3.12
C HIS A 24 -7.54 17.80 -1.65
N GLU A 25 -8.49 18.11 -0.77
CA GLU A 25 -8.28 18.19 0.68
C GLU A 25 -7.87 16.83 1.28
N PHE A 26 -8.35 15.74 0.69
CA PHE A 26 -8.14 14.38 1.21
C PHE A 26 -7.58 13.41 0.17
N ALA A 27 -6.62 12.60 0.60
CA ALA A 27 -6.16 11.44 -0.15
C ALA A 27 -6.96 10.18 0.24
N THR A 28 -7.70 9.65 -0.73
CA THR A 28 -8.63 8.51 -0.57
C THR A 28 -7.98 7.17 -0.95
N LEU A 29 -8.73 6.07 -0.86
CA LEU A 29 -8.25 4.75 -1.30
C LEU A 29 -8.10 4.65 -2.81
N GLU A 30 -8.84 5.44 -3.58
CA GLU A 30 -8.77 5.47 -5.03
C GLU A 30 -7.43 6.07 -5.48
N HIS A 31 -6.95 7.12 -4.81
CA HIS A 31 -5.60 7.66 -5.01
C HIS A 31 -4.53 6.61 -4.66
N LEU A 32 -4.72 5.87 -3.56
CA LEU A 32 -3.80 4.82 -3.16
C LEU A 32 -3.77 3.68 -4.18
N LEU A 33 -4.95 3.21 -4.64
CA LEU A 33 -5.03 2.15 -5.64
C LEU A 33 -4.40 2.60 -6.96
N LEU A 34 -4.63 3.84 -7.40
CA LEU A 34 -4.03 4.40 -8.60
C LEU A 34 -2.49 4.38 -8.52
N ALA A 35 -1.92 4.71 -7.36
CA ALA A 35 -0.48 4.62 -7.15
C ALA A 35 0.03 3.17 -7.10
N LEU A 36 -0.74 2.24 -6.51
CA LEU A 36 -0.40 0.81 -6.45
C LEU A 36 -0.39 0.12 -7.83
N LEU A 37 -1.04 0.68 -8.85
CA LEU A 37 -0.98 0.15 -10.22
C LEU A 37 0.45 0.13 -10.79
N ASP A 38 1.31 1.03 -10.30
CA ASP A 38 2.72 1.14 -10.70
C ASP A 38 3.68 0.55 -9.64
N GLU A 39 3.16 0.01 -8.52
CA GLU A 39 3.95 -0.63 -7.48
C GLU A 39 4.19 -2.11 -7.84
N PRO A 40 5.44 -2.60 -7.88
CA PRO A 40 5.77 -3.88 -8.50
C PRO A 40 5.10 -5.09 -7.85
N ASP A 41 5.05 -5.18 -6.52
CA ASP A 41 4.43 -6.32 -5.84
C ASP A 41 2.91 -6.31 -5.98
N ALA A 42 2.27 -5.14 -5.88
CA ALA A 42 0.84 -5.01 -6.14
C ALA A 42 0.48 -5.33 -7.59
N GLN A 43 1.26 -4.80 -8.54
CA GLN A 43 1.08 -5.03 -9.97
C GLN A 43 1.19 -6.51 -10.31
N GLN A 44 2.13 -7.22 -9.68
CA GLN A 44 2.28 -8.65 -9.86
C GLN A 44 1.03 -9.42 -9.43
N VAL A 45 0.50 -9.11 -8.25
CA VAL A 45 -0.73 -9.75 -7.74
C VAL A 45 -1.91 -9.45 -8.66
N MET A 46 -2.05 -8.21 -9.13
CA MET A 46 -3.13 -7.81 -10.05
C MET A 46 -3.06 -8.59 -11.37
N ARG A 47 -1.88 -8.73 -11.98
CA ARG A 47 -1.69 -9.52 -13.22
C ARG A 47 -2.01 -10.99 -13.01
N ALA A 48 -1.54 -11.58 -11.92
CA ALA A 48 -1.85 -12.96 -11.57
C ALA A 48 -3.35 -13.20 -11.32
N CYS A 49 -4.08 -12.15 -10.91
CA CYS A 49 -5.52 -12.18 -10.71
C CYS A 49 -6.35 -11.81 -11.96
N ASP A 50 -5.71 -11.68 -13.12
CA ASP A 50 -6.33 -11.36 -14.41
C ASP A 50 -6.96 -9.95 -14.46
N VAL A 51 -6.35 -8.98 -13.77
CA VAL A 51 -6.78 -7.57 -13.80
C VAL A 51 -6.18 -6.86 -15.01
N ASP A 52 -7.02 -6.19 -15.81
CA ASP A 52 -6.55 -5.25 -16.82
C ASP A 52 -6.13 -3.94 -16.16
N ILE A 53 -4.82 -3.79 -15.93
CA ILE A 53 -4.24 -2.60 -15.29
C ILE A 53 -4.48 -1.34 -16.12
N SER A 54 -4.49 -1.44 -17.44
CA SER A 54 -4.68 -0.27 -18.32
C SER A 54 -6.12 0.24 -18.21
N GLN A 55 -7.10 -0.67 -18.26
CA GLN A 55 -8.50 -0.33 -18.06
C GLN A 55 -8.75 0.20 -16.64
N LEU A 56 -8.22 -0.47 -15.61
CA LEU A 56 -8.36 -0.05 -14.23
C LEU A 56 -7.77 1.36 -13.98
N LYS A 57 -6.61 1.65 -14.58
CA LYS A 57 -5.98 2.98 -14.51
C LYS A 57 -6.86 4.06 -15.11
N GLN A 58 -7.47 3.79 -16.25
CA GLN A 58 -8.39 4.73 -16.90
C GLN A 58 -9.59 5.02 -15.99
N SER A 59 -10.31 3.98 -15.55
CA SER A 59 -11.49 4.13 -14.69
C SER A 59 -11.19 4.86 -13.38
N LEU A 60 -10.05 4.57 -12.75
CA LEU A 60 -9.64 5.27 -11.53
C LEU A 60 -9.25 6.72 -11.79
N THR A 61 -8.60 7.01 -12.91
CA THR A 61 -8.24 8.40 -13.26
C THR A 61 -9.49 9.24 -13.50
N GLU A 62 -10.44 8.72 -14.28
CA GLU A 62 -11.74 9.36 -14.53
C GLU A 62 -12.50 9.57 -13.21
N TYR A 63 -12.58 8.57 -12.35
CA TYR A 63 -13.24 8.70 -11.05
C TYR A 63 -12.58 9.74 -10.14
N VAL A 64 -11.24 9.77 -10.09
CA VAL A 64 -10.50 10.74 -9.27
C VAL A 64 -10.65 12.16 -9.83
N GLU A 65 -10.81 12.35 -11.14
CA GLU A 65 -10.98 13.66 -11.76
C GLU A 65 -12.42 14.18 -11.64
N ASP A 66 -13.41 13.34 -11.91
CA ASP A 66 -14.80 13.78 -12.04
C ASP A 66 -15.56 13.65 -10.70
N GLU A 67 -15.52 12.46 -10.09
CA GLU A 67 -16.35 12.13 -8.93
C GLU A 67 -15.78 12.66 -7.62
N LEU A 68 -14.46 12.89 -7.54
CA LEU A 68 -13.81 13.49 -6.37
C LEU A 68 -13.67 15.03 -6.47
N SER A 69 -14.26 15.65 -7.49
CA SER A 69 -14.25 17.11 -7.68
C SER A 69 -14.77 17.90 -6.47
N THR A 70 -15.64 17.32 -5.64
CA THR A 70 -16.12 17.94 -4.39
C THR A 70 -15.06 18.05 -3.30
N LEU A 71 -13.94 17.34 -3.43
CA LEU A 71 -12.82 17.41 -2.48
C LEU A 71 -11.85 18.54 -2.81
N VAL A 72 -12.01 19.22 -3.95
CA VAL A 72 -11.15 20.33 -4.36
C VAL A 72 -11.26 21.47 -3.33
N THR A 73 -10.11 21.96 -2.86
CA THR A 73 -10.01 23.08 -1.91
C THR A 73 -9.33 24.28 -2.55
N ASP A 74 -9.87 25.48 -2.29
CA ASP A 74 -9.30 26.76 -2.75
C ASP A 74 -8.21 27.30 -1.79
N VAL A 75 -7.84 26.53 -0.76
CA VAL A 75 -6.83 26.95 0.21
C VAL A 75 -5.43 26.79 -0.39
N GLU A 76 -4.82 27.90 -0.79
CA GLU A 76 -3.44 27.93 -1.31
C GLU A 76 -2.45 27.29 -0.34
N GLY A 77 -1.65 26.35 -0.85
CA GLY A 77 -0.62 25.65 -0.07
C GLY A 77 -1.15 24.59 0.90
N SER A 78 -2.44 24.23 0.82
CA SER A 78 -2.96 23.09 1.58
C SER A 78 -2.43 21.78 1.01
N GLU A 79 -1.86 20.93 1.88
CA GLU A 79 -1.48 19.57 1.53
C GLU A 79 -2.63 18.59 1.86
N ALA A 80 -2.87 17.65 0.95
CA ALA A 80 -3.86 16.60 1.10
C ALA A 80 -3.56 15.72 2.30
N VAL A 81 -4.59 15.46 3.12
CA VAL A 81 -4.47 14.60 4.30
C VAL A 81 -5.03 13.21 3.99
N PRO A 82 -4.34 12.10 4.35
CA PRO A 82 -4.90 10.76 4.20
C PRO A 82 -6.22 10.60 4.97
N THR A 83 -7.23 10.04 4.31
CA THR A 83 -8.50 9.68 4.97
C THR A 83 -8.31 8.60 6.03
N ALA A 84 -9.28 8.47 6.93
CA ALA A 84 -9.29 7.39 7.92
C ALA A 84 -9.26 5.99 7.28
N ALA A 85 -9.92 5.81 6.13
CA ALA A 85 -9.90 4.54 5.40
C ALA A 85 -8.50 4.21 4.85
N PHE A 86 -7.82 5.20 4.27
CA PHE A 86 -6.42 5.10 3.87
C PHE A 86 -5.55 4.63 5.03
N GLN A 87 -5.61 5.33 6.15
CA GLN A 87 -4.81 5.00 7.34
C GLN A 87 -5.10 3.59 7.86
N ARG A 88 -6.37 3.18 7.91
CA ARG A 88 -6.77 1.82 8.32
C ARG A 88 -6.23 0.74 7.39
N VAL A 89 -6.19 0.98 6.07
CA VAL A 89 -5.62 0.02 5.10
C VAL A 89 -4.12 -0.17 5.37
N ILE A 90 -3.36 0.92 5.46
CA ILE A 90 -1.91 0.86 5.75
C ILE A 90 -1.65 0.18 7.09
N GLN A 91 -2.40 0.54 8.13
CA GLN A 91 -2.26 -0.04 9.46
C GLN A 91 -2.57 -1.53 9.47
N ARG A 92 -3.64 -1.97 8.79
CA ARG A 92 -3.97 -3.41 8.71
C ARG A 92 -2.90 -4.21 7.98
N ALA A 93 -2.33 -3.66 6.91
CA ALA A 93 -1.22 -4.31 6.21
C ALA A 93 0.00 -4.47 7.15
N ALA A 94 0.38 -3.42 7.87
CA ALA A 94 1.48 -3.46 8.82
C ALA A 94 1.25 -4.46 9.97
N ILE A 95 0.06 -4.45 10.58
CA ILE A 95 -0.30 -5.40 11.65
C ILE A 95 -0.29 -6.83 11.13
N HIS A 96 -0.79 -7.07 9.92
CA HIS A 96 -0.79 -8.40 9.31
C HIS A 96 0.63 -8.93 9.12
N VAL A 97 1.52 -8.12 8.52
CA VAL A 97 2.93 -8.47 8.33
C VAL A 97 3.61 -8.72 9.67
N GLN A 98 3.42 -7.84 10.66
CA GLN A 98 3.97 -8.00 12.00
C GLN A 98 3.52 -9.32 12.65
N SER A 99 2.23 -9.66 12.55
CA SER A 99 1.69 -10.90 13.13
C SER A 99 2.21 -12.16 12.44
N SER A 100 2.65 -12.05 11.18
CA SER A 100 3.25 -13.14 10.41
C SER A 100 4.76 -13.34 10.66
N GLY A 101 5.37 -12.52 11.52
CA GLY A 101 6.80 -12.56 11.81
C GLY A 101 7.70 -11.96 10.72
N ARG A 102 7.11 -11.34 9.70
CA ARG A 102 7.83 -10.67 8.62
C ARG A 102 8.19 -9.24 9.02
N THR A 103 9.26 -8.71 8.45
CA THR A 103 9.81 -7.40 8.79
C THR A 103 9.48 -6.31 7.78
N GLU A 104 8.99 -6.66 6.60
CA GLU A 104 8.74 -5.72 5.50
C GLU A 104 7.31 -5.81 4.98
N VAL A 105 6.69 -4.65 4.76
CA VAL A 105 5.36 -4.50 4.14
C VAL A 105 5.52 -4.05 2.69
N THR A 106 4.86 -4.74 1.78
CA THR A 106 4.88 -4.43 0.35
C THR A 106 3.51 -3.99 -0.15
N GLY A 107 3.43 -3.49 -1.40
CA GLY A 107 2.15 -3.09 -2.00
C GLY A 107 1.15 -4.24 -2.11
N ALA A 108 1.63 -5.49 -2.24
CA ALA A 108 0.76 -6.67 -2.18
C ALA A 108 0.00 -6.78 -0.85
N ASN A 109 0.63 -6.46 0.28
CA ASN A 109 -0.04 -6.48 1.59
C ASN A 109 -1.12 -5.39 1.67
N VAL A 110 -0.83 -4.21 1.14
CA VAL A 110 -1.77 -3.07 1.10
C VAL A 110 -2.95 -3.37 0.19
N LEU A 111 -2.71 -3.96 -0.97
CA LEU A 111 -3.76 -4.40 -1.91
C LEU A 111 -4.71 -5.41 -1.25
N VAL A 112 -4.19 -6.41 -0.53
CA VAL A 112 -5.04 -7.36 0.22
C VAL A 112 -5.83 -6.65 1.33
N ALA A 113 -5.22 -5.71 2.03
CA ALA A 113 -5.88 -4.95 3.10
C ALA A 113 -6.98 -4.02 2.57
N MET A 114 -6.89 -3.58 1.31
CA MET A 114 -7.88 -2.71 0.66
C MET A 114 -9.25 -3.37 0.55
N PHE A 115 -9.32 -4.68 0.29
CA PHE A 115 -10.58 -5.44 0.24
C PHE A 115 -11.37 -5.44 1.56
N ALA A 116 -10.76 -5.04 2.67
CA ALA A 116 -11.45 -4.90 3.94
C ALA A 116 -12.21 -3.56 4.08
N GLU A 117 -12.07 -2.62 3.14
CA GLU A 117 -12.89 -1.41 3.00
C GLU A 117 -13.96 -1.64 1.92
N ARG A 118 -14.94 -2.49 2.23
CA ARG A 118 -15.98 -2.93 1.26
C ARG A 118 -16.84 -1.81 0.70
N GLU A 119 -16.92 -0.68 1.41
CA GLU A 119 -17.70 0.49 1.02
C GLU A 119 -16.88 1.49 0.20
N SER A 120 -15.62 1.19 -0.13
CA SER A 120 -14.77 2.04 -0.96
C SER A 120 -14.95 1.76 -2.45
N ASN A 121 -14.83 2.80 -3.27
CA ASN A 121 -14.84 2.64 -4.72
C ASN A 121 -13.57 1.94 -5.22
N ALA A 122 -12.45 2.08 -4.52
CA ALA A 122 -11.25 1.28 -4.79
C ALA A 122 -11.51 -0.24 -4.72
N ALA A 123 -12.21 -0.72 -3.69
CA ALA A 123 -12.58 -2.14 -3.59
C ALA A 123 -13.61 -2.54 -4.67
N TYR A 124 -14.52 -1.63 -5.03
CA TYR A 124 -15.47 -1.83 -6.12
C TYR A 124 -14.77 -2.01 -7.47
N PHE A 125 -13.83 -1.15 -7.84
CA PHE A 125 -13.12 -1.24 -9.12
C PHE A 125 -12.33 -2.55 -9.27
N LEU A 126 -11.74 -3.05 -8.19
CA LEU A 126 -11.08 -4.37 -8.19
C LEU A 126 -12.11 -5.51 -8.40
N GLN A 127 -13.28 -5.40 -7.77
CA GLN A 127 -14.35 -6.41 -7.92
C GLN A 127 -14.99 -6.37 -9.33
N ASP A 128 -15.10 -5.19 -9.93
CA ASP A 128 -15.58 -5.02 -11.31
C ASP A 128 -14.67 -5.73 -12.32
N GLN A 129 -13.37 -5.76 -12.03
CA GLN A 129 -12.35 -6.55 -12.76
C GLN A 129 -12.32 -8.04 -12.32
N ASN A 130 -13.35 -8.52 -11.61
CA ASN A 130 -13.46 -9.89 -11.08
C ASN A 130 -12.30 -10.32 -10.16
N MET A 131 -11.59 -9.38 -9.53
CA MET A 131 -10.55 -9.69 -8.55
C MET A 131 -11.16 -9.77 -7.16
N THR A 132 -11.02 -10.92 -6.50
CA THR A 132 -11.45 -11.10 -5.12
C THR A 132 -10.28 -11.08 -4.14
N ARG A 133 -10.57 -10.84 -2.85
CA ARG A 133 -9.58 -11.00 -1.78
C ARG A 133 -9.00 -12.41 -1.75
N TYR A 134 -9.84 -13.42 -2.03
CA TYR A 134 -9.39 -14.81 -2.05
C TYR A 134 -8.32 -15.02 -3.12
N ASP A 135 -8.52 -14.50 -4.33
CA ASP A 135 -7.55 -14.62 -5.44
C ASP A 135 -6.20 -14.01 -5.05
N ALA A 136 -6.22 -12.79 -4.50
CA ALA A 136 -5.01 -12.10 -4.06
C ALA A 136 -4.26 -12.89 -2.97
N VAL A 137 -4.98 -13.40 -1.96
CA VAL A 137 -4.38 -14.18 -0.87
C VAL A 137 -3.88 -15.53 -1.38
N ASN A 138 -4.62 -16.20 -2.26
CA ASN A 138 -4.26 -17.49 -2.83
C ASN A 138 -2.97 -17.39 -3.66
N PHE A 139 -2.84 -16.33 -4.45
CA PHE A 139 -1.60 -16.06 -5.19
C PHE A 139 -0.43 -15.75 -4.24
N ILE A 140 -0.62 -14.88 -3.24
CA ILE A 140 0.46 -14.52 -2.30
C ILE A 140 0.92 -15.71 -1.44
N ALA A 141 0.00 -16.59 -1.05
CA ALA A 141 0.29 -17.72 -0.16
C ALA A 141 0.82 -18.96 -0.91
N HIS A 142 0.31 -19.22 -2.12
CA HIS A 142 0.53 -20.48 -2.82
C HIS A 142 1.05 -20.33 -4.25
N GLY A 143 1.19 -19.10 -4.76
CA GLY A 143 1.64 -18.84 -6.13
C GLY A 143 0.62 -19.26 -7.20
N VAL A 144 -0.62 -19.57 -6.81
CA VAL A 144 -1.66 -20.00 -7.73
C VAL A 144 -2.26 -18.78 -8.41
N ALA A 145 -1.85 -18.54 -9.66
CA ALA A 145 -2.43 -17.51 -10.50
C ALA A 145 -3.84 -17.92 -10.97
N LYS A 146 -4.75 -16.94 -11.02
CA LYS A 146 -6.07 -17.08 -11.64
C LYS A 146 -5.96 -16.97 -13.17
N ASN A 147 -5.07 -16.10 -13.64
CA ASN A 147 -4.74 -15.99 -15.05
C ASN A 147 -3.90 -17.19 -15.49
N ALA A 148 -4.41 -17.97 -16.46
CA ALA A 148 -3.74 -19.16 -16.97
C ALA A 148 -2.50 -18.84 -17.84
N ASP A 149 -2.44 -17.63 -18.40
CA ASP A 149 -1.32 -17.15 -19.22
C ASP A 149 -0.25 -16.44 -18.38
N TYR A 150 -0.46 -16.31 -17.07
CA TYR A 150 0.48 -15.69 -16.16
C TYR A 150 1.58 -16.69 -15.76
N ASP A 151 2.62 -16.75 -16.57
CA ASP A 151 3.75 -17.67 -16.44
C ASP A 151 5.01 -16.94 -15.95
N GLU A 152 4.91 -16.29 -14.78
CA GLU A 152 6.08 -15.71 -14.11
C GLU A 152 6.56 -16.67 -13.02
N ALA A 153 7.60 -17.44 -13.35
CA ALA A 153 8.28 -18.32 -12.43
C ALA A 153 8.87 -17.52 -11.25
N ARG A 154 8.15 -17.44 -10.13
CA ARG A 154 8.77 -16.98 -8.88
C ARG A 154 9.56 -18.14 -8.28
N SER A 155 10.89 -17.94 -8.19
CA SER A 155 11.72 -18.59 -7.19
C SER A 155 11.08 -18.33 -5.82
N ILE A 156 10.60 -19.39 -5.20
CA ILE A 156 10.00 -19.39 -3.87
C ILE A 156 11.10 -18.97 -2.88
N SER A 157 11.14 -17.70 -2.49
CA SER A 157 11.89 -17.29 -1.30
C SER A 157 11.02 -17.60 -0.10
N GLY A 158 11.11 -18.85 0.36
CA GLY A 158 10.40 -19.35 1.53
C GLY A 158 11.06 -20.63 2.03
N SER A 159 11.76 -20.49 3.17
CA SER A 159 12.39 -21.53 4.02
C SER A 159 13.63 -22.26 3.50
N GLU A 160 14.81 -21.72 3.81
CA GLU A 160 15.96 -22.54 4.21
C GLU A 160 16.36 -22.20 5.67
N PRO A 161 16.68 -23.20 6.51
CA PRO A 161 17.20 -23.00 7.85
C PRO A 161 18.73 -22.78 7.84
N ASN A 162 19.18 -21.75 8.58
CA ASN A 162 20.53 -21.48 9.13
C ASN A 162 21.73 -22.29 8.63
N GLU A 163 22.78 -21.60 8.16
CA GLU A 163 24.18 -21.81 8.61
C GLU A 163 25.00 -20.49 8.59
N ASP A 164 25.83 -20.32 9.62
CA ASP A 164 26.73 -19.20 9.94
C ASP A 164 27.81 -18.88 8.87
N ASN A 165 28.15 -17.58 8.67
CA ASN A 165 29.48 -17.02 9.01
C ASN A 165 29.74 -15.55 8.57
N LEU A 166 30.28 -14.80 9.53
CA LEU A 166 31.38 -13.80 9.48
C LEU A 166 31.29 -12.50 8.65
N GLU A 167 31.16 -11.41 9.43
CA GLU A 167 31.84 -10.10 9.38
C GLU A 167 32.66 -9.69 8.14
N LYS A 168 32.38 -8.47 7.64
CA LYS A 168 33.35 -7.35 7.66
C LYS A 168 32.75 -5.98 7.29
N THR A 169 32.95 -5.07 8.23
CA THR A 169 33.11 -3.59 8.20
C THR A 169 33.17 -2.84 6.86
N SER A 170 32.48 -1.70 6.78
CA SER A 170 33.07 -0.42 6.34
C SER A 170 32.25 0.80 6.79
N ASP A 171 33.02 1.82 7.18
CA ASP A 171 32.75 3.14 7.75
C ASP A 171 32.07 4.15 6.78
N GLY A 172 31.52 5.25 7.31
CA GLY A 172 31.35 6.49 6.52
C GLY A 172 30.05 7.31 6.64
N SER A 173 30.04 8.24 7.60
CA SER A 173 29.53 9.64 7.54
C SER A 173 28.05 9.99 7.31
N ASP A 174 27.46 10.56 8.37
CA ASP A 174 26.93 11.93 8.47
C ASP A 174 25.91 12.44 7.43
N GLU A 175 24.62 12.47 7.81
CA GLU A 175 23.71 13.53 7.38
C GLU A 175 22.60 13.74 8.42
N GLY A 176 22.88 14.60 9.39
CA GLY A 176 21.91 15.09 10.35
C GLY A 176 20.83 15.97 9.73
N LYS A 177 19.69 16.04 10.44
CA LYS A 177 18.63 17.06 10.36
C LYS A 177 17.65 16.97 9.18
N LYS A 178 17.03 15.81 8.98
CA LYS A 178 15.62 15.72 8.51
C LYS A 178 14.75 14.72 9.28
N GLU A 179 15.34 13.86 10.12
CA GLU A 179 14.64 12.87 10.95
C GLU A 179 13.65 13.49 11.95
N SER A 180 13.90 14.70 12.45
CA SER A 180 13.09 15.27 13.53
C SER A 180 11.63 15.59 13.15
N ALA A 181 11.31 15.77 11.86
CA ALA A 181 9.94 15.98 11.42
C ALA A 181 9.20 14.66 11.11
N LEU A 182 9.91 13.68 10.54
CA LEU A 182 9.35 12.39 10.13
C LEU A 182 9.21 11.41 11.31
N GLU A 183 10.14 11.42 12.27
CA GLU A 183 9.98 10.71 13.55
C GLU A 183 8.77 11.24 14.32
N ASN A 184 8.50 12.55 14.25
CA ASN A 184 7.33 13.12 14.93
C ASN A 184 6.02 12.66 14.31
N ILE A 185 5.89 12.54 12.99
CA ILE A 185 4.65 12.08 12.35
C ILE A 185 4.43 10.57 12.61
N ALA A 186 5.48 9.74 12.44
CA ALA A 186 5.42 8.32 12.76
C ALA A 186 5.07 8.09 14.25
N TRP A 187 5.63 8.90 15.15
CA TRP A 187 5.35 8.82 16.59
C TRP A 187 3.98 9.39 16.98
N ILE A 188 3.47 10.42 16.30
CA ILE A 188 2.12 10.96 16.53
C ILE A 188 1.04 9.94 16.14
N LEU A 189 1.23 9.21 15.03
CA LEU A 189 0.36 8.10 14.62
C LEU A 189 0.40 6.94 15.63
N ILE A 190 1.59 6.54 16.10
CA ILE A 190 1.76 5.44 17.06
C ILE A 190 1.25 5.82 18.46
N ARG A 191 1.42 7.06 18.91
CA ARG A 191 1.09 7.48 20.29
C ARG A 191 -0.38 7.79 20.50
N LYS A 192 -1.14 8.18 19.46
CA LYS A 192 -2.60 8.34 19.56
C LYS A 192 -3.38 7.01 19.61
N LEU A 193 -2.71 5.87 19.39
CA LEU A 193 -3.32 4.52 19.40
C LEU A 193 -3.29 3.81 20.77
N LYS A 194 -2.81 4.44 21.84
CA LYS A 194 -2.64 3.78 23.15
C LYS A 194 -3.87 3.58 24.05
N PRO A 195 -5.11 4.08 23.81
CA PRO A 195 -6.21 3.78 24.74
C PRO A 195 -7.33 2.87 24.17
N VAL A 196 -7.07 1.98 23.21
CA VAL A 196 -8.13 1.04 22.73
C VAL A 196 -7.78 -0.45 22.83
N ILE A 197 -6.54 -0.83 23.21
CA ILE A 197 -6.17 -2.25 23.41
C ILE A 197 -6.33 -2.66 24.88
N SER A 198 -7.46 -2.33 25.51
CA SER A 198 -7.75 -2.81 26.87
C SER A 198 -9.20 -3.29 27.09
N ILE A 199 -10.00 -3.50 26.03
CA ILE A 199 -11.39 -3.99 26.19
C ILE A 199 -11.79 -5.14 25.23
N LEU A 200 -10.88 -5.83 24.56
CA LEU A 200 -11.18 -7.16 23.98
C LEU A 200 -10.00 -8.10 24.13
#